data_AF-A0A3B3X3G1-F1
#
_entry.id   AF-A0A3B3X3G1-F1
#
_cell.length_a   1.000
_cell.length_b   1.000
_cell.length_c   1.000
_cell.angle_alpha   90.00
_cell.angle_beta   90.00
_cell.angle_gamma   90.00
#
_symmetry.space_group_name_H-M   'P 1'
#
loop_
_entity.id
_entity.type
_entity.pdbx_description
1 polymer ?
#
loop_
_entity_poly.entity_id
_entity_poly.type
_entity_poly.pdbx_seq_one_letter_code
_entity_poly.pdbx_strand_id
1 'polypeptide(L)'
;LGNEISYPMKPFLVESSRDVFWERALEVIERLSADMLRLNAEPRFFTEVFQDLKRHGGAGEGGASGPGASAAAKIKNNAALSGL
;
A
#
# COMPACT_ATOMS: atom_id res chain seq x y z
N LEU A 1 -3.88 2.66 2.99
CA LEU A 1 -4.63 1.49 3.54
C LEU A 1 -6.07 1.92 3.72
N GLY A 2 -7.02 1.00 3.56
CA GLY A 2 -8.45 1.33 3.57
C GLY A 2 -8.88 2.06 4.84
N ASN A 3 -9.72 3.09 4.68
CA ASN A 3 -10.29 3.83 5.81
C ASN A 3 -11.54 3.14 6.39
N GLU A 4 -12.09 2.16 5.68
CA GLU A 4 -13.28 1.41 6.07
C GLU A 4 -12.91 0.13 6.83
N ILE A 5 -13.79 -0.29 7.75
CA ILE A 5 -13.59 -1.51 8.54
C ILE A 5 -13.77 -2.81 7.74
N SER A 6 -14.47 -2.75 6.60
CA SER A 6 -14.67 -3.91 5.72
C SER A 6 -14.90 -3.47 4.29
N TYR A 7 -14.53 -4.34 3.35
CA TYR A 7 -14.77 -4.16 1.92
C TYR A 7 -15.55 -5.37 1.41
N PRO A 8 -16.60 -5.19 0.58
CA PRO A 8 -17.34 -6.32 0.02
C PRO A 8 -16.43 -7.14 -0.89
N MET A 9 -16.56 -8.47 -0.88
CA MET A 9 -15.73 -9.36 -1.71
C MET A 9 -16.13 -9.31 -3.20
N LYS A 10 -17.41 -9.09 -3.50
CA LYS A 10 -17.97 -9.18 -4.86
C LYS A 10 -17.22 -8.38 -5.95
N PRO A 11 -16.73 -7.15 -5.69
CA PRO A 11 -15.93 -6.41 -6.68
C PRO A 11 -14.57 -7.03 -7.01
N PHE A 12 -14.02 -7.87 -6.14
CA PHE A 12 -12.67 -8.43 -6.26
C PHE A 12 -12.66 -9.90 -6.73
N LEU A 13 -13.79 -10.60 -6.58
CA LEU A 13 -13.92 -11.98 -6.99
C LEU A 13 -14.16 -12.07 -8.50
N VAL A 14 -13.07 -12.19 -9.26
CA VAL A 14 -13.08 -12.43 -10.71
C VAL A 14 -13.07 -13.94 -11.04
N GLU A 15 -12.61 -14.76 -10.09
CA GLU A 15 -12.57 -16.21 -10.24
C GLU A 15 -13.94 -16.87 -10.07
N SER A 16 -14.12 -18.00 -10.75
CA SER A 16 -15.31 -18.85 -10.63
C SER A 16 -15.40 -19.54 -9.26
N SER A 17 -14.25 -19.77 -8.62
CA SER A 17 -14.15 -20.44 -7.31
C SER A 17 -13.75 -19.47 -6.22
N ARG A 18 -14.59 -19.39 -5.18
CA ARG A 18 -14.33 -18.59 -3.99
C ARG A 18 -13.16 -19.12 -3.17
N ASP A 19 -12.94 -20.43 -3.17
CA ASP A 19 -11.87 -21.04 -2.37
C ASP A 19 -10.49 -20.68 -2.93
N VAL A 20 -10.36 -20.62 -4.27
CA VAL A 20 -9.12 -20.19 -4.93
C VAL A 20 -8.75 -18.75 -4.57
N PHE A 21 -9.74 -17.86 -4.48
CA PHE A 21 -9.53 -16.48 -4.04
C PHE A 21 -8.96 -16.42 -2.61
N TRP A 22 -9.56 -17.18 -1.69
CA TRP A 22 -9.14 -17.20 -0.29
C TRP A 22 -7.77 -17.85 -0.08
N GLU A 23 -7.47 -18.95 -0.77
CA GLU A 23 -6.13 -19.56 -0.74
C GLU A 23 -5.05 -18.57 -1.20
N ARG A 24 -5.29 -17.86 -2.31
CA ARG A 24 -4.34 -16.82 -2.76
C ARG A 24 -4.22 -15.67 -1.76
N ALA A 25 -5.34 -15.24 -1.17
CA ALA A 25 -5.30 -14.16 -0.18
C ALA A 25 -4.43 -14.55 1.03
N LEU A 26 -4.57 -15.79 1.52
CA LEU A 26 -3.75 -16.34 2.60
C LEU A 26 -2.27 -16.43 2.21
N GLU A 27 -1.96 -16.91 0.99
CA GLU A 27 -0.59 -16.99 0.49
C GLU A 27 0.08 -15.61 0.41
N VAL A 28 -0.65 -14.60 -0.07
CA VAL A 28 -0.16 -13.22 -0.13
C VAL A 28 0.09 -12.65 1.26
N ILE A 29 -0.81 -12.89 2.22
CA ILE A 29 -0.64 -12.46 3.61
C ILE A 29 0.61 -13.12 4.22
N GLU A 30 0.76 -14.43 4.08
CA GLU A 30 1.89 -15.17 4.62
C GLU A 30 3.22 -14.64 4.08
N ARG A 31 3.28 -14.38 2.76
CA ARG A 31 4.52 -13.95 2.09
C ARG A 31 4.85 -12.47 2.28
N LEU A 32 3.85 -11.58 2.31
CA LEU A 32 4.07 -10.13 2.24
C LEU A 32 3.75 -9.37 3.54
N SER A 33 3.15 -10.00 4.55
CA SER A 33 2.74 -9.31 5.79
C SER A 33 3.87 -8.51 6.46
N ALA A 34 5.09 -9.05 6.51
CA ALA A 34 6.25 -8.35 7.06
C ALA A 34 6.58 -7.07 6.29
N ASP A 35 6.65 -7.14 4.96
CA ASP A 35 6.94 -5.98 4.11
C ASP A 35 5.79 -4.97 4.09
N MET A 36 4.53 -5.44 4.18
CA MET A 36 3.36 -4.55 4.33
C MET A 36 3.46 -3.72 5.61
N LEU A 37 3.85 -4.33 6.74
CA LEU A 37 4.06 -3.60 7.99
C LEU A 37 5.29 -2.68 7.89
N ARG A 38 6.40 -3.18 7.33
CA ARG A 38 7.64 -2.41 7.14
C ARG A 38 7.44 -1.18 6.27
N LEU A 39 6.61 -1.26 5.23
CA LEU A 39 6.25 -0.11 4.38
C LEU A 39 5.55 1.00 5.17
N ASN A 40 4.78 0.67 6.21
CA ASN A 40 4.15 1.65 7.09
C ASN A 40 5.09 2.13 8.21
N ALA A 41 6.03 1.29 8.66
CA ALA A 41 6.92 1.58 9.78
C ALA A 41 8.20 2.34 9.37
N GLU A 42 8.74 2.07 8.18
CA GLU A 42 10.04 2.57 7.72
C GLU A 42 9.89 3.54 6.53
N PRO A 43 10.06 4.86 6.74
CA PRO A 43 9.94 5.85 5.67
C PRO A 43 10.94 5.66 4.51
N ARG A 44 12.13 5.11 4.81
CA ARG A 44 13.15 4.83 3.81
C ARG A 44 12.72 3.71 2.88
N PHE A 45 12.24 2.60 3.44
CA PHE A 45 11.74 1.46 2.66
C PHE A 45 10.56 1.87 1.76
N PHE A 46 9.61 2.66 2.27
CA PHE A 46 8.56 3.26 1.45
C PHE A 46 9.12 4.06 0.25
N THR A 47 10.15 4.87 0.49
CA THR A 47 10.77 5.71 -0.55
C THR A 47 11.46 4.85 -1.61
N GLU A 48 12.16 3.79 -1.21
CA GLU A 48 12.82 2.83 -2.11
C GLU A 48 11.78 2.16 -3.03
N VAL A 49 10.73 1.55 -2.45
CA VAL A 49 9.64 0.91 -3.20
C VAL A 49 8.94 1.92 -4.15
N PHE A 50 8.74 3.16 -3.71
CA PHE A 50 8.13 4.21 -4.54
C PHE A 50 9.01 4.64 -5.72
N GLN A 51 10.33 4.73 -5.52
CA GLN A 51 11.28 5.02 -6.59
C GLN A 51 11.33 3.87 -7.60
N ASP A 52 11.32 2.63 -7.12
CA ASP A 52 11.27 1.45 -8.00
C ASP A 52 10.00 1.44 -8.84
N LEU A 53 8.84 1.76 -8.25
CA LEU A 53 7.60 1.91 -9.01
C LEU A 53 7.71 2.96 -10.12
N LYS A 54 8.31 4.12 -9.84
CA LYS A 54 8.54 5.16 -10.86
C LYS A 54 9.43 4.69 -12.00
N ARG A 55 10.44 3.89 -11.71
CA ARG A 55 11.33 3.31 -12.75
C ARG A 55 10.56 2.40 -13.70
N HIS A 56 9.62 1.62 -13.18
CA HIS A 56 8.78 0.73 -14.00
C HIS A 56 7.65 1.48 -14.74
N GLY A 57 7.18 2.62 -14.22
CA GLY A 57 6.18 3.47 -14.87
C GLY A 57 6.75 4.47 -15.89
N GLY A 58 8.06 4.72 -15.86
CA GLY A 58 8.72 5.83 -16.58
C GLY A 58 9.14 5.59 -18.03
N ALA A 59 8.58 4.59 -18.72
CA ALA A 59 8.72 4.49 -20.19
C ALA A 59 7.72 5.41 -20.93
N GLY A 60 6.76 6.02 -20.23
CA GLY A 60 5.85 7.02 -20.76
C GLY A 60 5.79 8.24 -19.85
N GLU A 61 6.28 9.37 -20.36
CA GLU A 61 6.07 10.73 -19.86
C GLU A 61 6.98 11.21 -18.72
N GLY A 62 7.92 12.07 -19.10
CA GLY A 62 8.71 12.87 -18.16
C GLY A 62 7.84 13.89 -17.41
N GLY A 63 8.07 14.02 -16.11
CA GLY A 63 7.40 15.05 -15.31
C GLY A 63 7.69 14.98 -13.81
N ALA A 64 8.52 15.92 -13.36
CA ALA A 64 8.53 16.54 -12.02
C ALA A 64 8.92 15.71 -10.77
N SER A 65 10.20 15.88 -10.39
CA SER A 65 10.67 16.35 -9.09
C SER A 65 9.69 16.45 -7.88
N GLY A 66 9.92 15.60 -6.86
CA GLY A 66 9.66 15.83 -5.42
C GLY A 66 8.22 15.65 -4.88
N PRO A 67 7.99 15.47 -3.55
CA PRO A 67 8.84 15.02 -2.44
C PRO A 67 8.26 13.74 -1.76
N GLY A 68 8.91 12.59 -1.90
CA GLY A 68 8.45 11.32 -1.28
C GLY A 68 8.36 11.35 0.25
N ALA A 69 9.07 12.28 0.89
CA ALA A 69 9.07 12.47 2.35
C ALA A 69 7.81 13.19 2.88
N SER A 70 7.07 13.95 2.06
CA SER A 70 5.92 14.74 2.52
C SER A 70 4.67 13.90 2.76
N ALA A 71 4.50 12.79 2.02
CA ALA A 71 3.38 11.86 2.23
C ALA A 71 3.49 11.13 3.59
N ALA A 72 4.70 10.70 3.97
CA ALA A 72 4.95 10.05 5.26
C ALA A 72 4.77 11.02 6.45
N ALA A 73 5.10 12.31 6.28
CA ALA A 73 4.87 13.33 7.30
C ALA A 73 3.38 13.61 7.55
N LYS A 74 2.54 13.49 6.51
CA LYS A 74 1.08 13.73 6.62
C LYS A 74 0.35 12.65 7.42
N ILE A 75 0.86 11.42 7.45
CA ILE A 75 0.28 10.32 8.23
C ILE A 75 0.51 10.51 9.74
N LYS A 76 1.63 11.13 10.14
CA LYS A 76 1.94 11.36 11.57
C LYS A 76 1.13 12.51 12.20
N ASN A 77 0.72 13.50 11.41
CA ASN A 77 -0.03 14.66 11.94
C ASN A 77 -1.51 14.41 12.24
N ASN A 78 -2.08 13.26 11.84
CA ASN A 78 -3.48 12.94 12.18
C ASN A 78 -3.63 12.21 13.52
N ALA A 79 -2.55 11.69 14.11
CA ALA A 79 -2.58 11.06 15.44
C ALA A 79 -2.53 12.08 16.60
N ALA A 80 -2.32 13.36 16.32
CA ALA A 80 -2.25 14.42 17.33
C ALA A 80 -3.57 15.21 17.51
N LEU A 81 -4.63 14.91 16.75
CA LEU A 81 -5.89 15.66 16.77
C LEU A 81 -7.11 14.87 17.26
N SER A 82 -6.95 13.63 17.74
CA SER A 82 -8.05 12.89 18.41
C SER A 82 -7.98 12.98 19.95
N GLY A 83 -7.24 13.96 20.49
CA GLY A 83 -6.95 14.12 21.92
C GLY A 83 -7.44 15.43 22.53
N LEU A 84 -8.47 16.06 21.95
CA LEU A 84 -9.19 17.20 22.53
C LEU A 84 -10.69 17.05 22.27
#